data_AF-A0A933JAV5-F1
#
_entry.id   AF-A0A933JAV5-F1
#
_cell.length_a   1.000
_cell.length_b   1.000
_cell.length_c   1.000
_cell.angle_alpha   90.00
_cell.angle_beta   90.00
_cell.angle_gamma   90.00
#
_symmetry.space_group_name_H-M   'P 1'
#
loop_
_entity.id
_entity.type
_entity.pdbx_description
1 polymer ?
#
loop_
_entity_poly.entity_id
_entity_poly.type
_entity_poly.pdbx_seq_one_letter_code
_entity_poly.pdbx_strand_id
1 'polypeptide(L)'
;MTVYLQKDEGYEVGKDHVRTLLRRMGIIALFPKKNLSRRNLAHKVYPYLLKGVAIVRVNQVWSIDITYVRLARGFAYLDAQEFQ
;
A
#
# COMPACT_ATOMS: atom_id res chain seq x y z
N MET A 1 6.64 2.07 25.34
CA MET A 1 5.86 2.89 26.28
C MET A 1 5.52 2.15 27.57
N THR A 2 4.65 1.12 27.61
CA THR A 2 4.33 0.43 28.88
C THR A 2 5.56 -0.16 29.58
N VAL A 3 6.48 -0.77 28.84
CA VAL A 3 7.73 -1.32 29.40
C VAL A 3 8.62 -0.22 29.98
N TYR A 4 8.69 0.95 29.33
CA TYR A 4 9.45 2.11 29.79
C TYR A 4 8.86 2.65 31.10
N LEU A 5 7.53 2.84 31.15
CA LEU A 5 6.84 3.34 32.35
C LEU A 5 6.99 2.40 33.55
N GLN A 6 7.08 1.09 33.31
CA GLN A 6 7.27 0.10 34.38
C GLN A 6 8.73 0.01 34.85
N LYS A 7 9.70 0.02 33.93
CA LYS A 7 11.11 -0.25 34.25
C LYS A 7 11.91 0.99 34.60
N ASP A 8 11.68 2.08 33.87
CA ASP A 8 12.49 3.28 33.95
C ASP A 8 11.83 4.33 34.88
N GLU A 9 10.50 4.33 34.94
CA GLU A 9 9.72 5.28 35.75
C GLU A 9 9.04 4.64 36.98
N GLY A 10 9.08 3.31 37.11
CA GLY A 10 8.56 2.57 38.28
C GLY A 10 7.03 2.53 38.43
N TYR A 11 6.26 2.89 37.40
CA TYR A 11 4.80 2.87 37.46
C TYR A 11 4.20 1.47 37.26
N GLU A 12 3.36 1.04 38.19
CA GLU A 12 2.55 -0.20 38.08
C GLU A 12 1.33 0.02 37.16
N VAL A 13 1.57 0.12 35.84
CA VAL A 13 0.51 0.34 34.84
C VAL A 13 0.40 -0.77 33.82
N GLY A 14 -0.84 -1.15 33.49
CA GLY A 14 -1.14 -2.16 32.47
C GLY A 14 -1.09 -1.61 31.03
N LYS A 15 -0.91 -2.52 30.05
CA LYS A 15 -0.84 -2.17 28.61
C LYS A 15 -2.09 -1.43 28.12
N ASP A 16 -3.28 -1.83 28.58
CA ASP A 16 -4.54 -1.24 28.12
C ASP A 16 -4.79 0.16 28.69
N HIS A 17 -4.35 0.40 29.93
CA HIS A 17 -4.39 1.71 30.54
C HIS A 17 -3.49 2.70 29.80
N VAL A 18 -2.23 2.30 29.55
CA VAL A 18 -1.28 3.11 28.75
C VAL A 18 -1.82 3.35 27.34
N ARG A 19 -2.40 2.34 26.67
CA ARG A 19 -3.00 2.52 25.34
C ARG A 19 -4.14 3.54 25.35
N THR A 20 -4.97 3.53 26.39
CA THR A 20 -6.08 4.48 26.55
C THR A 20 -5.57 5.90 26.73
N LEU A 21 -4.54 6.09 27.58
CA LEU A 21 -3.91 7.39 27.78
C LEU A 21 -3.26 7.92 26.49
N LEU A 22 -2.49 7.08 25.79
CA LEU A 22 -1.88 7.47 24.51
C LEU A 22 -2.94 7.92 23.49
N ARG A 23 -4.08 7.24 23.41
CA ARG A 23 -5.21 7.67 22.55
C ARG A 23 -5.80 9.00 22.99
N ARG A 24 -6.01 9.22 24.29
CA ARG A 24 -6.53 10.50 24.83
C ARG A 24 -5.57 11.65 24.57
N MET A 25 -4.26 11.39 24.59
CA MET A 25 -3.22 12.36 24.29
C MET A 25 -2.96 12.55 22.79
N GLY A 26 -3.68 11.82 21.91
CA GLY A 26 -3.48 11.89 20.46
C GLY A 26 -2.16 11.27 19.96
N ILE A 27 -1.47 10.50 20.79
CA ILE A 27 -0.21 9.85 20.44
C ILE A 27 -0.52 8.56 19.68
N ILE A 28 -0.27 8.58 18.37
CA ILE A 28 -0.51 7.45 17.47
C ILE A 28 0.83 6.92 16.97
N ALA A 29 0.99 5.59 16.99
CA ALA A 29 2.15 4.96 16.38
C ALA A 29 2.03 4.98 14.85
N LEU A 30 2.97 5.65 14.18
CA LEU A 30 3.13 5.60 12.74
C LEU A 30 3.94 4.35 12.37
N PHE A 31 3.24 3.25 12.10
CA PHE A 31 3.89 2.04 11.60
C PHE A 31 4.07 2.12 10.08
N PRO A 32 5.19 1.62 9.52
CA PRO A 32 5.33 1.49 8.08
C PRO A 32 4.21 0.58 7.57
N LYS A 33 3.43 1.09 6.60
CA LYS A 33 2.43 0.28 5.90
C LYS A 33 3.12 -0.89 5.20
N LYS A 34 2.40 -2.00 5.01
CA LYS A 34 2.88 -3.14 4.23
C LYS A 34 3.34 -2.62 2.87
N ASN A 35 4.60 -2.89 2.51
CA ASN A 35 5.14 -2.48 1.22
C ASN A 35 4.51 -3.35 0.12
N LEU A 36 3.44 -2.84 -0.50
CA LEU A 36 2.72 -3.51 -1.58
C LEU A 36 3.55 -3.57 -2.88
N SER A 37 4.63 -2.80 -2.99
CA SER A 37 5.55 -2.80 -4.14
C SER A 37 6.62 -3.89 -4.05
N ARG A 38 6.68 -4.66 -2.95
CA ARG A 38 7.58 -5.82 -2.88
C ARG A 38 7.10 -6.92 -3.81
N ARG A 39 7.94 -7.24 -4.81
CA ARG A 39 7.68 -8.33 -5.76
C ARG A 39 7.52 -9.67 -5.04
N ASN A 40 6.52 -10.45 -5.43
CA ASN A 40 6.46 -11.86 -5.06
C ASN A 40 7.57 -12.63 -5.79
N LEU A 41 8.53 -13.19 -5.05
CA LEU A 41 9.69 -13.90 -5.61
C LEU A 41 9.29 -15.15 -6.41
N ALA A 42 8.13 -15.74 -6.13
CA ALA A 42 7.61 -16.88 -6.88
C ALA A 42 7.09 -16.50 -8.28
N HIS A 43 6.83 -15.21 -8.54
CA HIS A 43 6.31 -14.75 -9.82
C HIS A 43 7.48 -14.45 -10.77
N LYS A 44 7.42 -15.02 -11.97
CA LYS A 44 8.39 -14.76 -13.04
C LYS A 44 8.33 -13.28 -13.43
N VAL A 45 9.50 -12.67 -13.60
CA VAL A 45 9.62 -11.33 -14.16
C VAL A 45 9.50 -11.42 -15.67
N TYR A 46 8.53 -10.71 -16.23
CA TYR A 46 8.43 -10.54 -17.67
C TYR A 46 9.14 -9.25 -18.07
N PRO A 47 10.01 -9.27 -19.09
CA PRO A 47 10.61 -8.05 -19.61
C PRO A 47 9.52 -7.15 -20.20
N TYR A 48 9.68 -5.83 -20.05
CA TYR A 48 8.82 -4.88 -20.73
C TYR A 48 9.09 -4.92 -22.23
N LEU A 49 8.16 -5.49 -23.00
CA LEU A 49 8.36 -5.84 -24.41
C LEU A 49 8.45 -4.63 -25.33
N LEU A 50 7.98 -3.46 -24.89
CA LEU A 50 8.08 -2.22 -25.66
C LEU A 50 9.40 -1.47 -25.43
N LYS A 51 10.30 -2.00 -24.59
CA LYS A 51 11.59 -1.36 -24.32
C LYS A 51 12.45 -1.31 -25.58
N GLY A 52 12.75 -0.11 -26.07
CA GLY A 52 13.58 0.12 -27.26
C GLY A 52 12.85 -0.06 -28.59
N VAL A 53 11.53 -0.24 -28.59
CA VAL A 53 10.71 -0.30 -29.80
C VAL A 53 10.33 1.12 -30.21
N ALA A 54 10.69 1.53 -31.43
CA ALA A 54 10.23 2.79 -32.01
C ALA A 54 8.81 2.61 -32.56
N ILE A 55 7.87 3.47 -32.14
CA ILE A 55 6.48 3.49 -32.60
C ILE A 55 6.41 4.42 -33.82
N VAL A 56 6.28 3.86 -35.03
CA VAL A 56 6.43 4.58 -36.31
C VAL A 56 5.18 4.54 -37.18
N ARG A 57 4.16 3.77 -36.80
CA ARG A 57 2.89 3.68 -37.52
C ARG A 57 1.72 3.57 -36.54
N VAL A 58 0.56 4.07 -36.96
CA VAL A 58 -0.71 3.92 -36.23
C VAL A 58 -1.03 2.43 -36.05
N ASN A 59 -1.59 2.07 -34.89
CA ASN A 59 -1.94 0.70 -34.50
C ASN A 59 -0.73 -0.23 -34.31
N GLN A 60 0.42 0.34 -33.93
CA GLN A 60 1.59 -0.46 -33.57
C GLN A 60 1.58 -0.83 -32.08
N VAL A 61 0.98 0.01 -31.24
CA VAL A 61 0.88 -0.19 -29.79
C VAL A 61 -0.52 0.17 -29.32
N TRP A 62 -1.03 -0.60 -28.35
CA TRP A 62 -2.26 -0.31 -27.64
C TRP A 62 -1.95 -0.18 -26.15
N SER A 63 -2.51 0.85 -25.52
CA SER A 63 -2.46 1.03 -24.08
C SER A 63 -3.85 0.89 -23.48
N ILE A 64 -3.92 0.26 -22.32
CA ILE A 64 -5.15 0.05 -21.58
C ILE A 64 -4.88 0.23 -20.08
N ASP A 65 -5.67 1.09 -19.46
CA ASP A 65 -5.64 1.34 -18.02
C ASP A 65 -6.91 0.79 -17.36
N ILE A 66 -6.73 -0.18 -16.44
CA ILE A 66 -7.83 -0.77 -15.67
C ILE A 66 -7.78 -0.24 -14.24
N THR A 67 -8.86 0.42 -13.82
CA THR A 67 -8.99 0.95 -12.45
C THR A 67 -10.09 0.21 -11.69
N TYR A 68 -9.75 -0.37 -10.53
CA TYR A 68 -10.71 -0.99 -9.63
C TYR A 68 -11.27 0.04 -8.64
N VAL A 69 -12.55 0.35 -8.75
CA VAL A 69 -13.26 1.27 -7.85
C VAL A 69 -13.99 0.48 -6.77
N ARG A 70 -13.69 0.76 -5.51
CA ARG A 70 -14.28 0.06 -4.36
C ARG A 70 -15.68 0.63 -4.06
N LEU A 71 -16.68 -0.24 -4.00
CA LEU A 71 -18.07 0.10 -3.70
C LEU A 71 -18.46 -0.38 -2.30
N ALA A 72 -19.62 0.06 -1.79
CA ALA A 72 -20.13 -0.35 -0.47
C ALA A 72 -20.31 -1.88 -0.35
N ARG A 73 -20.65 -2.55 -1.46
CA ARG A 73 -20.69 -4.00 -1.57
C ARG A 73 -20.05 -4.42 -2.90
N GLY A 74 -18.75 -4.71 -2.88
CA GLY A 74 -18.00 -5.20 -4.03
C GLY A 74 -17.11 -4.15 -4.71
N PHE A 75 -16.82 -4.36 -5.99
CA PHE A 75 -15.93 -3.54 -6.80
C PHE A 75 -16.49 -3.37 -8.21
N ALA A 76 -16.29 -2.20 -8.80
CA ALA A 76 -16.46 -1.96 -10.23
C ALA A 76 -15.08 -1.85 -10.90
N TYR A 77 -15.00 -2.17 -12.20
CA TYR A 77 -13.82 -1.88 -13.01
C TYR A 77 -14.15 -0.79 -14.03
N LEU A 78 -13.27 0.19 -14.13
CA LEU A 78 -13.28 1.23 -15.15
C LEU A 78 -12.15 0.92 -16.13
N ASP A 79 -12.45 1.05 -17.42
CA ASP A 79 -11.50 0.82 -18.49
C ASP A 79 -11.33 2.08 -19.34
N ALA A 80 -10.08 2.41 -19.67
CA ALA A 80 -9.72 3.49 -20.56
C ALA A 80 -8.70 2.98 -21.59
N GLN A 81 -9.00 3.17 -22.87
CA GLN A 81 -8.19 2.66 -23.99
C GLN A 81 -7.70 3.81 -24.87
N GLU A 82 -6.43 3.74 -25.28
CA GLU A 82 -5.81 4.69 -26.21
C GLU A 82 -5.08 3.94 -27.33
N PHE A 83 -5.23 4.44 -28.56
CA PHE A 83 -4.56 3.93 -29.76
C PHE A 83 -3.32 4.79 -30.04
N GLN A 84 -2.12 4.17 -30.09
CA GLN A 84 -0.85 4.84 -30.40
C GLN A 84 -0.25 4.40 -31.75
#